data_AF-A0A842N0W6-F1
#
_entry.id   AF-A0A842N0W6-F1
#
_cell.length_a   1.000
_cell.length_b   1.000
_cell.length_c   1.000
_cell.angle_alpha   90.00
_cell.angle_beta   90.00
_cell.angle_gamma   90.00
#
_symmetry.space_group_name_H-M   'P 1'
#
loop_
_entity.id
_entity.type
_entity.pdbx_description
1 polymer ?
#
loop_
_entity_poly.entity_id
_entity_poly.type
_entity_poly.pdbx_seq_one_letter_code
_entity_poly.pdbx_strand_id
1 'polypeptide(L)'
;MKKARAHPKLFETIDVILNNTKFLQDGTPKFKEKAIFLFGPEDQYRPEIRRYHDYVRKFRTKKKIVVITKDPTVKPVFSSYGYKKLRRKFKEPDAVQFCNYNPFLGIIPIEISDIFPASHYVMTRKEFEPEKFPTFLQVWTDFFNKNKFDTVYLPKDDLFLKHYKKLIPKGITRKQIIE
;
A
#
# COMPACT_ATOMS: atom_id res chain seq x y z
N MET A 1 7.68 -18.70 -1.02
CA MET A 1 6.95 -19.30 -2.16
C MET A 1 7.82 -20.13 -3.12
N LYS A 2 9.15 -19.91 -3.23
CA LYS A 2 10.04 -20.68 -4.13
C LYS A 2 9.88 -22.21 -4.04
N LYS A 3 9.92 -22.78 -2.83
CA LYS A 3 9.79 -24.23 -2.63
C LYS A 3 8.42 -24.76 -3.07
N ALA A 4 7.36 -24.00 -2.85
CA ALA A 4 6.01 -24.44 -3.20
C ALA A 4 5.79 -24.63 -4.71
N ARG A 5 6.59 -23.95 -5.55
CA ARG A 5 6.55 -24.11 -7.02
C ARG A 5 7.33 -25.33 -7.52
N ALA A 6 7.96 -26.12 -6.65
CA ALA A 6 8.75 -27.28 -7.06
C ALA A 6 7.90 -28.47 -7.53
N HIS A 7 6.63 -28.56 -7.10
CA HIS A 7 5.73 -29.65 -7.50
C HIS A 7 4.27 -29.18 -7.44
N PRO A 8 3.38 -29.57 -8.37
CA PRO A 8 1.97 -29.17 -8.37
C PRO A 8 1.26 -29.42 -7.03
N LYS A 9 1.48 -30.60 -6.42
CA LYS A 9 0.89 -30.94 -5.11
C LYS A 9 1.36 -30.02 -3.97
N LEU A 10 2.61 -29.56 -4.03
CA LEU A 10 3.13 -28.61 -3.05
C LEU A 10 2.63 -27.19 -3.33
N PHE A 11 2.34 -26.88 -4.59
CA PHE A 11 1.74 -25.62 -4.99
C PHE A 11 0.32 -25.49 -4.43
N GLU A 12 -0.48 -26.56 -4.42
CA GLU A 12 -1.80 -26.58 -3.78
C GLU A 12 -1.75 -26.21 -2.28
N THR A 13 -0.63 -26.46 -1.61
CA THR A 13 -0.46 -26.10 -0.18
C THR A 13 -0.47 -24.58 0.02
N ILE A 14 -0.18 -23.79 -1.02
CA ILE A 14 -0.25 -22.34 -0.97
C ILE A 14 -1.65 -21.91 -0.56
N ASP A 15 -2.70 -22.43 -1.19
CA ASP A 15 -4.08 -21.99 -0.92
C ASP A 15 -4.46 -22.25 0.54
N VAL A 16 -4.05 -23.41 1.09
CA VAL A 16 -4.25 -23.74 2.51
C VAL A 16 -3.53 -22.73 3.41
N ILE A 17 -2.28 -22.40 3.10
CA ILE A 17 -1.50 -21.39 3.85
C ILE A 17 -2.18 -20.02 3.78
N LEU A 18 -2.61 -19.59 2.58
CA LEU A 18 -3.24 -18.29 2.35
C LEU A 18 -4.55 -18.16 3.13
N ASN A 19 -5.37 -19.21 3.14
CA ASN A 19 -6.63 -19.26 3.87
C ASN A 19 -6.44 -19.21 5.41
N ASN A 20 -5.30 -19.69 5.91
CA ASN A 20 -4.96 -19.72 7.34
C ASN A 20 -3.98 -18.61 7.77
N THR A 21 -3.84 -17.55 6.98
CA THR A 21 -2.86 -16.47 7.22
C THR A 21 -3.03 -15.75 8.56
N LYS A 22 -4.24 -15.72 9.15
CA LYS A 22 -4.44 -15.13 10.49
C LYS A 22 -3.67 -15.91 11.56
N PHE A 23 -3.75 -17.23 11.54
CA PHE A 23 -3.01 -18.07 12.49
C PHE A 23 -1.49 -17.88 12.34
N LEU A 24 -1.00 -17.80 11.10
CA LEU A 24 0.42 -17.54 10.82
C LEU A 24 0.85 -16.13 11.25
N GLN A 25 -0.04 -15.13 11.15
CA GLN A 25 0.20 -13.78 11.62
C GLN A 25 0.45 -13.76 13.13
N ASP A 26 -0.29 -14.52 13.92
CA ASP A 26 -0.11 -14.52 15.38
C ASP A 26 1.26 -15.07 15.80
N GLY A 27 1.76 -16.10 15.09
CA GLY A 27 3.09 -16.68 15.32
C GLY A 27 4.27 -15.94 14.65
N THR A 28 4.01 -14.97 13.78
CA THR A 28 5.08 -14.26 13.04
C THR A 28 5.61 -13.06 13.82
N PRO A 29 6.92 -12.88 13.99
CA PRO A 29 7.51 -11.70 14.64
C PRO A 29 7.01 -10.37 14.06
N LYS A 30 6.83 -9.36 14.91
CA LYS A 30 6.38 -8.01 14.49
C LYS A 30 7.41 -7.25 13.68
N PHE A 31 8.69 -7.58 13.86
CA PHE A 31 9.82 -6.99 13.17
C PHE A 31 10.77 -8.10 12.73
N LYS A 32 11.50 -7.85 11.64
CA LYS A 32 12.61 -8.66 11.16
C LYS A 32 13.74 -7.73 10.76
N GLU A 33 14.98 -8.12 11.08
CA GLU A 33 16.18 -7.36 10.69
C GLU A 33 16.32 -7.25 9.17
N LYS A 34 15.88 -8.28 8.45
CA LYS A 34 15.97 -8.35 6.98
C LYS A 34 14.70 -7.81 6.35
N ALA A 35 14.89 -7.08 5.24
CA ALA A 35 13.80 -6.59 4.41
C ALA A 35 12.96 -7.73 3.82
N ILE A 36 11.67 -7.47 3.60
CA ILE A 36 10.76 -8.40 2.95
C ILE A 36 10.97 -8.35 1.44
N PHE A 37 11.20 -9.51 0.82
CA PHE A 37 11.28 -9.62 -0.63
C PHE A 37 9.93 -10.01 -1.24
N LEU A 38 9.46 -9.16 -2.14
CA LEU A 38 8.16 -9.24 -2.80
C LEU A 38 8.38 -9.51 -4.30
N PHE A 39 7.95 -10.68 -4.74
CA PHE A 39 8.21 -11.22 -6.08
C PHE A 39 6.95 -11.27 -6.94
N GLY A 40 5.81 -11.65 -6.37
CA GLY A 40 4.59 -11.92 -7.12
C GLY A 40 3.32 -11.82 -6.27
N PRO A 41 2.13 -11.76 -6.89
CA PRO A 41 0.87 -11.45 -6.22
C PRO A 41 0.57 -12.27 -4.97
N GLU A 42 1.01 -13.52 -4.92
CA GLU A 42 0.86 -14.39 -3.75
C GLU A 42 1.49 -13.80 -2.47
N ASP A 43 2.49 -12.93 -2.60
CA ASP A 43 3.16 -12.29 -1.47
C ASP A 43 2.24 -11.28 -0.76
N GLN A 44 1.14 -10.82 -1.37
CA GLN A 44 0.18 -9.89 -0.74
C GLN A 44 -0.46 -10.44 0.53
N TYR A 45 -0.48 -11.77 0.66
CA TYR A 45 -1.07 -12.50 1.78
C TYR A 45 -0.06 -12.85 2.88
N ARG A 46 1.21 -12.42 2.75
CA ARG A 46 2.22 -12.68 3.77
C ARG A 46 1.77 -12.13 5.13
N PRO A 47 2.05 -12.85 6.24
CA PRO A 47 1.56 -12.44 7.55
C PRO A 47 2.00 -11.02 7.97
N GLU A 48 3.20 -10.61 7.59
CA GLU A 48 3.73 -9.27 7.86
C GLU A 48 2.99 -8.19 7.08
N ILE A 49 2.61 -8.48 5.83
CA ILE A 49 1.84 -7.56 4.97
C ILE A 49 0.42 -7.44 5.50
N ARG A 50 -0.22 -8.57 5.83
CA ARG A 50 -1.56 -8.59 6.41
C ARG A 50 -1.62 -7.81 7.72
N ARG A 51 -0.62 -7.97 8.59
CA ARG A 51 -0.49 -7.16 9.81
C ARG A 51 -0.39 -5.67 9.52
N TYR A 52 0.37 -5.28 8.50
CA TYR A 52 0.46 -3.88 8.10
C TYR A 52 -0.87 -3.35 7.56
N HIS A 53 -1.62 -4.15 6.79
CA HIS A 53 -2.98 -3.79 6.38
C HIS A 53 -3.88 -3.51 7.59
N ASP A 54 -3.75 -4.27 8.68
CA ASP A 54 -4.51 -4.01 9.90
C ASP A 54 -4.20 -2.63 10.51
N TYR A 55 -2.96 -2.16 10.42
CA TYR A 55 -2.59 -0.79 10.82
C TYR A 55 -3.21 0.25 9.90
N VAL A 56 -3.07 0.09 8.57
CA VAL A 56 -3.64 1.01 7.57
C VAL A 56 -5.16 1.08 7.69
N ARG A 57 -5.84 -0.04 7.89
CA ARG A 57 -7.30 -0.10 8.09
C ARG A 57 -7.74 0.60 9.38
N LYS A 58 -6.88 0.72 10.38
CA LYS A 58 -7.18 1.47 11.62
C LYS A 58 -6.81 2.94 11.52
N PHE A 59 -6.01 3.33 10.53
CA PHE A 59 -5.61 4.71 10.30
C PHE A 59 -6.83 5.64 10.15
N ARG A 60 -6.77 6.78 10.85
CA ARG A 60 -7.76 7.85 10.78
C ARG A 60 -7.04 9.18 10.67
N THR A 61 -7.57 10.06 9.83
CA THR A 61 -7.10 11.43 9.68
C THR A 61 -8.26 12.40 9.66
N LYS A 62 -8.04 13.61 10.20
CA LYS A 62 -9.00 14.72 10.12
C LYS A 62 -8.82 15.55 8.85
N LYS A 63 -7.73 15.31 8.11
CA LYS A 63 -7.36 16.03 6.89
C LYS A 63 -8.37 15.75 5.78
N LYS A 64 -8.76 16.80 5.05
CA LYS A 64 -9.80 16.76 4.01
C LYS A 64 -9.26 16.49 2.61
N ILE A 65 -7.98 16.76 2.40
CA ILE A 65 -7.30 16.56 1.13
C ILE A 65 -6.35 15.38 1.30
N VAL A 66 -6.36 14.45 0.34
CA VAL A 66 -5.40 13.36 0.27
C VAL A 66 -4.64 13.39 -1.05
N VAL A 67 -3.35 13.09 -0.99
CA VAL A 67 -2.46 12.95 -2.15
C VAL A 67 -1.88 11.54 -2.08
N ILE A 68 -2.11 10.73 -3.11
CA ILE A 68 -1.61 9.35 -3.17
C ILE A 68 -0.63 9.24 -4.34
N THR A 69 0.65 9.12 -4.06
CA THR A 69 1.72 9.02 -5.07
C THR A 69 2.31 7.63 -5.18
N LYS A 70 3.05 7.39 -6.27
CA LYS A 70 3.77 6.12 -6.42
C LYS A 70 4.84 6.00 -5.35
N ASP A 71 5.10 4.77 -4.95
CA ASP A 71 6.10 4.49 -3.94
C ASP A 71 7.53 4.83 -4.39
N PRO A 72 8.27 5.69 -3.65
CA PRO A 72 9.64 6.07 -3.98
C PRO A 72 10.63 4.98 -3.55
N THR A 73 11.79 4.93 -4.22
CA THR A 73 12.87 4.00 -3.85
C THR A 73 13.43 4.26 -2.45
N VAL A 74 13.46 5.53 -2.02
CA VAL A 74 14.02 5.93 -0.71
C VAL A 74 12.99 5.69 0.40
N LYS A 75 13.43 5.01 1.47
CA LYS A 75 12.65 4.71 2.67
C LYS A 75 13.37 5.20 3.93
N PRO A 76 12.65 5.69 4.95
CA PRO A 76 11.22 6.01 4.97
C PRO A 76 10.87 7.17 4.02
N VAL A 77 9.62 7.22 3.59
CA VAL A 77 9.18 8.10 2.48
C VAL A 77 9.42 9.58 2.77
N PHE A 78 9.26 10.03 4.02
CA PHE A 78 9.40 11.44 4.39
C PHE A 78 10.82 11.98 4.17
N SER A 79 11.82 11.09 4.09
CA SER A 79 13.20 11.47 3.79
C SER A 79 13.42 11.77 2.30
N SER A 80 12.55 11.26 1.43
CA SER A 80 12.72 11.33 -0.03
C SER A 80 12.59 12.75 -0.58
N TYR A 81 13.42 13.07 -1.58
CA TYR A 81 13.36 14.35 -2.29
C TYR A 81 12.01 14.56 -2.99
N GLY A 82 11.46 13.49 -3.60
CA GLY A 82 10.16 13.53 -4.28
C GLY A 82 9.03 13.98 -3.33
N TYR A 83 8.97 13.41 -2.13
CA TYR A 83 8.04 13.84 -1.10
C TYR A 83 8.24 15.31 -0.70
N LYS A 84 9.49 15.73 -0.42
CA LYS A 84 9.79 17.11 -0.03
C LYS A 84 9.39 18.12 -1.11
N LYS A 85 9.66 17.80 -2.39
CA LYS A 85 9.26 18.60 -3.55
C LYS A 85 7.74 18.68 -3.67
N LEU A 86 7.04 17.54 -3.52
CA LEU A 86 5.58 17.46 -3.57
C LEU A 86 4.93 18.27 -2.46
N ARG A 87 5.41 18.15 -1.21
CA ARG A 87 4.90 18.87 -0.04
C ARG A 87 4.94 20.39 -0.26
N ARG A 88 5.99 20.91 -0.89
CA ARG A 88 6.14 22.35 -1.19
C ARG A 88 5.14 22.89 -2.22
N LYS A 89 4.47 22.04 -3.01
CA LYS A 89 3.46 22.46 -4.00
C LYS A 89 2.13 22.87 -3.34
N PHE A 90 1.92 22.53 -2.07
CA PHE A 90 0.70 22.85 -1.33
C PHE A 90 0.95 24.05 -0.42
N LYS A 91 0.01 25.02 -0.39
CA LYS A 91 0.09 26.22 0.47
C LYS A 91 0.09 25.84 1.96
N GLU A 92 -0.79 24.90 2.33
CA GLU A 92 -0.93 24.38 3.70
C GLU A 92 -0.66 22.87 3.70
N PRO A 93 0.62 22.45 3.67
CA PRO A 93 0.95 21.03 3.56
C PRO A 93 0.48 20.19 4.75
N ASP A 94 0.37 20.78 5.95
CA ASP A 94 -0.03 20.05 7.15
C ASP A 94 -1.54 19.71 7.17
N ALA A 95 -2.35 20.43 6.39
CA ALA A 95 -3.75 20.11 6.14
C ALA A 95 -3.95 18.98 5.10
N VAL A 96 -2.86 18.52 4.46
CA VAL A 96 -2.89 17.51 3.38
C VAL A 96 -2.40 16.15 3.90
N GLN A 97 -3.19 15.11 3.66
CA GLN A 97 -2.80 13.74 3.93
C GLN A 97 -1.95 13.22 2.77
N PHE A 98 -0.64 13.14 2.99
CA PHE A 98 0.26 12.51 2.02
C PHE A 98 0.30 11.00 2.26
N CYS A 99 0.12 10.26 1.19
CA CYS A 99 0.22 8.81 1.17
C CYS A 99 1.01 8.38 -0.06
N ASN A 100 1.70 7.25 0.07
CA ASN A 100 2.12 6.48 -1.09
C ASN A 100 1.25 5.24 -1.22
N TYR A 101 1.37 4.54 -2.34
CA TYR A 101 0.78 3.23 -2.49
C TYR A 101 1.83 2.20 -2.90
N ASN A 102 1.65 0.99 -2.40
CA ASN A 102 2.37 -0.19 -2.84
C ASN A 102 1.33 -1.28 -3.15
N PRO A 103 1.40 -1.99 -4.31
CA PRO A 103 0.44 -3.03 -4.65
C PRO A 103 0.24 -4.09 -3.56
N PHE A 104 1.29 -4.44 -2.83
CA PHE A 104 1.27 -5.41 -1.74
C PHE A 104 0.78 -4.79 -0.43
N LEU A 105 1.32 -3.65 -0.03
CA LEU A 105 1.04 -3.04 1.29
C LEU A 105 -0.23 -2.18 1.32
N GLY A 106 -0.81 -1.89 0.17
CA GLY A 106 -1.93 -0.96 0.06
C GLY A 106 -1.49 0.50 0.14
N ILE A 107 -2.35 1.33 0.72
CA ILE A 107 -2.04 2.74 0.99
C ILE A 107 -1.11 2.84 2.19
N ILE A 108 -0.07 3.66 2.07
CA ILE A 108 0.96 3.91 3.06
C ILE A 108 0.88 5.41 3.42
N PRO A 109 0.11 5.79 4.46
CA PRO A 109 0.17 7.13 5.02
C PRO A 109 1.58 7.46 5.49
N ILE A 110 1.99 8.71 5.31
CA ILE A 110 3.35 9.16 5.65
C ILE A 110 3.69 8.92 7.13
N GLU A 111 2.69 9.04 8.01
CA GLU A 111 2.80 8.88 9.47
C GLU A 111 3.14 7.45 9.91
N ILE A 112 2.91 6.45 9.05
CA ILE A 112 3.23 5.04 9.34
C ILE A 112 4.20 4.44 8.31
N SER A 113 4.87 5.30 7.53
CA SER A 113 5.79 4.88 6.47
C SER A 113 7.14 4.36 6.97
N ASP A 114 7.47 4.60 8.24
CA ASP A 114 8.65 4.08 8.94
C ASP A 114 8.40 2.73 9.64
N ILE A 115 7.15 2.28 9.72
CA ILE A 115 6.78 1.03 10.39
C ILE A 115 7.12 -0.17 9.50
N PHE A 116 7.66 -1.25 10.10
CA PHE A 116 7.86 -2.51 9.40
C PHE A 116 6.51 -3.13 8.97
N PRO A 117 6.36 -3.60 7.73
CA PRO A 117 7.38 -3.72 6.70
C PRO A 117 7.46 -2.55 5.72
N ALA A 118 6.63 -1.50 5.82
CA ALA A 118 6.61 -0.38 4.86
C ALA A 118 7.95 0.36 4.70
N SER A 119 8.78 0.36 5.74
CA SER A 119 10.15 0.88 5.68
C SER A 119 11.19 -0.12 5.14
N HIS A 120 10.89 -1.41 5.14
CA HIS A 120 11.86 -2.49 4.92
C HIS A 120 11.33 -3.58 3.97
N TYR A 121 11.17 -3.24 2.68
CA TYR A 121 10.90 -4.21 1.63
C TYR A 121 11.69 -3.92 0.36
N VAL A 122 11.80 -4.94 -0.48
CA VAL A 122 12.32 -4.85 -1.84
C VAL A 122 11.35 -5.55 -2.77
N MET A 123 11.01 -4.87 -3.88
CA MET A 123 10.15 -5.40 -4.93
C MET A 123 10.96 -5.65 -6.19
N THR A 124 10.71 -6.76 -6.87
CA THR A 124 11.40 -7.11 -8.11
C THR A 124 10.95 -6.29 -9.32
N ARG A 125 9.70 -5.83 -9.33
CA ARG A 125 9.07 -5.10 -10.44
C ARG A 125 8.38 -3.84 -9.91
N LYS A 126 8.13 -2.88 -10.80
CA LYS A 126 7.43 -1.61 -10.50
C LYS A 126 6.04 -1.53 -11.12
N GLU A 127 5.70 -2.49 -11.97
CA GLU A 127 4.46 -2.55 -12.72
C GLU A 127 3.76 -3.87 -12.44
N PHE A 128 2.48 -3.78 -12.12
CA PHE A 128 1.64 -4.88 -11.69
C PHE A 128 0.24 -4.70 -12.26
N GLU A 129 -0.43 -5.81 -12.56
CA GLU A 129 -1.83 -5.82 -12.95
C GLU A 129 -2.71 -5.62 -11.70
N PRO A 130 -3.48 -4.52 -11.59
CA PRO A 130 -4.35 -4.23 -10.46
C PRO A 130 -5.24 -5.40 -10.02
N GLU A 131 -5.77 -6.14 -10.97
CA GLU A 131 -6.73 -7.22 -10.79
C GLU A 131 -6.15 -8.39 -9.99
N LYS A 132 -4.82 -8.55 -9.98
CA LYS A 132 -4.11 -9.59 -9.22
C LYS A 132 -3.92 -9.23 -7.74
N PHE A 133 -4.32 -8.04 -7.30
CA PHE A 133 -4.11 -7.53 -5.94
C PHE A 133 -5.42 -7.22 -5.21
N PRO A 134 -6.29 -8.22 -4.95
CA PRO A 134 -7.55 -8.02 -4.23
C PRO A 134 -7.37 -7.43 -2.82
N THR A 135 -6.25 -7.71 -2.12
CA THR A 135 -6.01 -7.10 -0.81
C THR A 135 -5.79 -5.59 -0.91
N PHE A 136 -5.22 -5.11 -2.01
CA PHE A 136 -5.08 -3.67 -2.26
C PHE A 136 -6.45 -3.00 -2.35
N LEU A 137 -7.38 -3.59 -3.10
CA LEU A 137 -8.75 -3.09 -3.22
C LEU A 137 -9.44 -3.01 -1.86
N GLN A 138 -9.25 -4.03 -1.01
CA GLN A 138 -9.81 -4.04 0.34
C GLN A 138 -9.25 -2.89 1.18
N VAL A 139 -7.92 -2.71 1.20
CA VAL A 139 -7.27 -1.61 1.93
C VAL A 139 -7.69 -0.25 1.39
N TRP A 140 -7.77 -0.10 0.06
CA TRP A 140 -8.23 1.11 -0.60
C TRP A 140 -9.64 1.49 -0.16
N THR A 141 -10.57 0.54 -0.26
CA THR A 141 -11.97 0.74 0.12
C THR A 141 -12.10 1.11 1.60
N ASP A 142 -11.43 0.36 2.47
CA ASP A 142 -11.41 0.64 3.91
C ASP A 142 -10.86 2.04 4.22
N PHE A 143 -9.76 2.43 3.56
CA PHE A 143 -9.11 3.72 3.76
C PHE A 143 -10.04 4.89 3.42
N PHE A 144 -10.73 4.85 2.28
CA PHE A 144 -11.68 5.89 1.87
C PHE A 144 -12.99 5.86 2.68
N ASN A 145 -13.48 4.70 3.09
CA ASN A 145 -14.70 4.62 3.89
C ASN A 145 -14.50 5.17 5.31
N LYS A 146 -13.30 5.03 5.84
CA LYS A 146 -12.96 5.42 7.21
C LYS A 146 -12.50 6.86 7.35
N ASN A 147 -12.13 7.51 6.24
CA ASN A 147 -11.61 8.86 6.22
C ASN A 147 -12.44 9.73 5.29
N LYS A 148 -12.97 10.84 5.81
CA LYS A 148 -13.86 11.74 5.06
C LYS A 148 -13.05 12.77 4.28
N PHE A 149 -12.58 12.39 3.09
CA PHE A 149 -11.88 13.27 2.17
C PHE A 149 -12.84 14.00 1.23
N ASP A 150 -12.56 15.28 0.97
CA ASP A 150 -13.30 16.10 0.02
C ASP A 150 -12.58 16.15 -1.34
N THR A 151 -11.24 16.02 -1.33
CA THR A 151 -10.41 16.03 -2.55
C THR A 151 -9.32 14.95 -2.49
N VAL A 152 -9.14 14.25 -3.61
CA VAL A 152 -8.06 13.27 -3.84
C VAL A 152 -7.20 13.73 -5.03
N TYR A 153 -5.89 13.77 -4.85
CA TYR A 153 -4.90 13.98 -5.90
C TYR A 153 -4.22 12.65 -6.23
N LEU A 154 -4.25 12.28 -7.51
CA LEU A 154 -3.57 11.09 -8.04
C LEU A 154 -2.61 11.48 -9.19
N PRO A 155 -1.48 10.78 -9.35
CA PRO A 155 -0.59 10.95 -10.50
C PRO A 155 -1.33 10.73 -11.82
N LYS A 156 -1.07 11.57 -12.82
CA LYS A 156 -1.73 11.48 -14.14
C LYS A 156 -1.37 10.20 -14.89
N ASP A 157 -0.13 9.75 -14.78
CA ASP A 157 0.44 8.70 -15.64
C ASP A 157 0.54 7.33 -14.96
N ASP A 158 -0.02 7.19 -13.76
CA ASP A 158 0.00 5.93 -13.03
C ASP A 158 -1.13 4.98 -13.49
N LEU A 159 -0.76 3.96 -14.28
CA LEU A 159 -1.70 2.97 -14.81
C LEU A 159 -2.37 2.13 -13.72
N PHE A 160 -1.66 1.85 -12.61
CA PHE A 160 -2.19 1.04 -11.52
C PHE A 160 -3.32 1.79 -10.80
N LEU A 161 -3.07 3.05 -10.41
CA LEU A 161 -4.08 3.88 -9.76
C LEU A 161 -5.22 4.31 -10.69
N LYS A 162 -4.99 4.38 -12.01
CA LYS A 162 -6.07 4.63 -12.99
C LYS A 162 -7.19 3.60 -12.88
N HIS A 163 -6.87 2.32 -12.61
CA HIS A 163 -7.86 1.26 -12.39
C HIS A 163 -8.74 1.59 -11.16
N TYR A 164 -8.10 1.92 -10.03
CA TYR A 164 -8.78 2.19 -8.76
C TYR A 164 -9.46 3.57 -8.67
N LYS A 165 -9.10 4.52 -9.54
CA LYS A 165 -9.70 5.87 -9.58
C LYS A 165 -11.22 5.84 -9.70
N LYS A 166 -11.77 4.87 -10.44
CA LYS A 166 -13.21 4.67 -10.64
C LYS A 166 -13.93 4.20 -9.37
N LEU A 167 -13.20 3.59 -8.44
CA LEU A 167 -13.71 3.00 -7.19
C LEU A 167 -13.66 3.96 -6.00
N ILE A 168 -13.25 5.21 -6.22
CA ILE A 168 -13.30 6.26 -5.19
C ILE A 168 -14.77 6.65 -4.96
N PRO A 169 -15.22 6.76 -3.69
CA PRO A 169 -16.59 7.15 -3.35
C PRO A 169 -17.09 8.40 -4.10
N LYS A 170 -18.39 8.43 -4.37
CA LYS A 170 -19.06 9.59 -4.98
C LYS A 170 -18.94 10.81 -4.04
N GLY A 171 -18.86 12.01 -4.62
CA GLY A 171 -18.73 13.27 -3.87
C GLY A 171 -17.28 13.71 -3.61
N ILE A 172 -16.28 12.85 -3.81
CA ILE A 172 -14.87 13.23 -3.67
C ILE A 172 -14.36 13.84 -4.99
N THR A 173 -13.82 15.05 -4.91
CA THR A 173 -13.23 15.75 -6.07
C THR A 173 -11.92 15.08 -6.46
N ARG A 174 -11.83 14.60 -7.72
CA ARG A 174 -10.64 13.90 -8.22
C ARG A 174 -9.78 14.86 -9.03
N LYS A 175 -8.58 15.18 -8.54
CA LYS A 175 -7.60 16.02 -9.21
C LYS A 175 -6.39 15.21 -9.64
N GLN A 176 -5.68 15.71 -10.66
CA GLN A 176 -4.42 15.13 -11.10
C GLN A 176 -3.26 15.96 -10.55
N ILE A 177 -2.14 15.29 -10.28
CA ILE A 177 -0.88 15.94 -9.95
C ILE A 177 0.22 15.44 -10.89
N ILE A 178 1.10 16.35 -11.27
CA ILE A 178 2.36 16.06 -11.98
C ILE A 178 3.44 15.99 -10.91
N GLU A 179 4.17 14.87 -10.82
CA GLU A 179 5.27 14.68 -9.86
C GLU A 179 6.50 15.56 -10.19
#